data_AF-A0A965BYP3-F1
#
_entry.id   AF-A0A965BYP3-F1
#
_cell.length_a   1.000
_cell.length_b   1.000
_cell.length_c   1.000
_cell.angle_alpha   90.00
_cell.angle_beta   90.00
_cell.angle_gamma   90.00
#
_symmetry.space_group_name_H-M   'P 1'
#
loop_
_entity.id
_entity.type
_entity.pdbx_description
1 polymer ?
#
loop_
_entity_poly.entity_id
_entity_poly.type
_entity_poly.pdbx_seq_one_letter_code
_entity_poly.pdbx_strand_id
1 'polypeptide(L)'
;MDHGLSRRGALIAGTALLATPLVARAQAPRLRFTLDWAFQAPNAFALLARDKGYFRDAGIDVQIDRGQGSGGVPVALAGGSYDMGYA
;
A
#
# COMPACT_ATOMS: atom_id res chain seq x y z
N MET A 1 -33.43 -36.16 -9.57
CA MET A 1 -33.06 -34.82 -9.05
C MET A 1 -31.59 -34.63 -9.31
N ASP A 2 -31.31 -34.42 -10.58
CA ASP A 2 -30.00 -34.43 -11.20
C ASP A 2 -29.73 -32.97 -11.56
N HIS A 3 -29.08 -32.26 -10.63
CA HIS A 3 -28.58 -30.91 -10.90
C HIS A 3 -27.33 -31.02 -11.77
N GLY A 4 -27.52 -31.39 -13.04
CA GLY A 4 -26.46 -31.39 -14.04
C GLY A 4 -25.99 -29.96 -14.29
N LEU A 5 -24.76 -29.65 -13.90
CA LEU A 5 -24.09 -28.38 -14.19
C LEU A 5 -24.20 -28.07 -15.69
N SER A 6 -25.05 -27.09 -16.03
CA SER A 6 -25.23 -26.62 -17.41
C SER A 6 -23.89 -26.12 -17.96
N ARG A 7 -23.60 -26.40 -19.23
CA ARG A 7 -22.41 -25.88 -19.96
C ARG A 7 -22.21 -24.38 -19.77
N ARG A 8 -23.31 -23.62 -19.64
CA ARG A 8 -23.27 -22.17 -19.36
C ARG A 8 -22.81 -21.85 -17.93
N GLY A 9 -23.21 -22.65 -16.95
CA GLY A 9 -22.73 -22.56 -15.57
C GLY A 9 -21.25 -22.90 -15.44
N ALA A 10 -20.78 -23.90 -16.21
CA ALA A 10 -19.37 -24.26 -16.27
C ALA A 10 -18.49 -23.15 -16.87
N LEU A 11 -18.97 -22.44 -17.90
CA LEU A 11 -18.26 -21.32 -18.52
C LEU A 11 -18.15 -20.11 -17.59
N ILE A 12 -19.22 -19.74 -16.89
CA ILE A 12 -19.22 -18.61 -15.93
C ILE A 12 -18.28 -18.90 -14.75
N ALA A 13 -18.34 -20.12 -14.20
CA ALA A 13 -17.43 -20.55 -13.14
C ALA A 13 -15.96 -20.55 -13.58
N GLY A 14 -15.68 -21.00 -14.82
CA GLY A 14 -14.33 -21.01 -15.40
C GLY A 14 -13.75 -19.60 -15.59
N THR A 15 -14.55 -18.63 -16.05
CA THR A 15 -14.10 -17.24 -16.22
C THR A 15 -13.81 -16.53 -14.89
N ALA A 16 -14.58 -16.82 -13.84
CA ALA A 16 -14.34 -16.23 -12.51
C ALA A 16 -13.02 -16.73 -11.88
N LEU A 17 -12.68 -18.01 -12.09
CA LEU A 17 -11.42 -18.59 -11.62
C LEU A 17 -10.20 -18.01 -12.33
N LEU A 18 -10.29 -17.69 -13.63
CA LEU A 18 -9.20 -17.11 -14.42
C LEU A 18 -8.95 -15.62 -14.12
N ALA A 19 -9.89 -14.91 -13.51
CA ALA A 19 -9.75 -13.50 -13.13
C ALA A 19 -9.05 -13.31 -11.76
N THR A 20 -9.00 -14.34 -10.91
CA THR A 20 -8.41 -14.26 -9.56
C THR A 20 -6.93 -13.83 -9.51
N PRO A 21 -6.01 -14.28 -10.39
CA PRO A 21 -4.61 -13.87 -10.31
C PRO A 21 -4.36 -12.43 -10.81
N LEU A 22 -5.33 -11.79 -11.46
CA LEU A 22 -5.21 -10.38 -11.90
C LEU A 22 -5.49 -9.40 -10.75
N VAL A 23 -6.40 -9.75 -9.83
CA VAL A 23 -6.74 -8.88 -8.68
C VAL A 23 -5.59 -8.81 -7.67
N ALA A 24 -4.89 -9.93 -7.43
CA ALA A 24 -3.76 -9.97 -6.50
C ALA A 24 -2.54 -9.15 -6.95
N ARG A 25 -2.43 -8.86 -8.25
CA ARG A 25 -1.34 -8.05 -8.83
C ARG A 25 -1.61 -6.54 -8.82
N ALA A 26 -2.83 -6.13 -8.49
CA ALA A 26 -3.23 -4.72 -8.49
C ALA A 26 -2.89 -3.97 -7.19
N GLN A 27 -2.46 -4.69 -6.15
CA GLN A 27 -2.19 -4.07 -4.86
C GLN A 27 -0.76 -3.52 -4.85
N ALA A 28 -0.65 -2.19 -4.92
CA ALA A 28 0.63 -1.49 -4.83
C ALA A 28 1.36 -1.92 -3.54
N PRO A 29 2.69 -2.15 -3.59
CA PRO A 29 3.48 -2.37 -2.39
C PRO A 29 3.26 -1.22 -1.42
N ARG A 30 2.98 -1.57 -0.15
CA ARG A 30 2.78 -0.59 0.91
C ARG A 30 4.10 -0.23 1.55
N LEU A 31 4.35 1.06 1.72
CA LEU A 31 5.53 1.63 2.33
C LEU A 31 5.14 2.48 3.54
N ARG A 32 5.68 2.16 4.71
CA ARG A 32 5.47 2.91 5.95
C ARG A 32 6.58 3.93 6.11
N PHE A 33 6.21 5.20 6.14
CA PHE A 33 7.10 6.34 6.30
C PHE A 33 6.83 7.03 7.64
N THR A 34 7.83 7.14 8.51
CA THR A 34 7.73 7.94 9.75
C THR A 34 8.42 9.30 9.59
N LEU A 35 7.79 10.36 10.07
CA LEU A 35 8.42 11.67 10.19
C LEU A 35 9.25 11.77 11.49
N ASP A 36 9.92 12.90 11.66
CA ASP A 36 10.72 13.28 12.82
C ASP A 36 9.81 13.66 14.00
N TRP A 37 8.72 14.39 13.72
CA TRP A 37 7.78 14.89 14.72
C TRP A 37 6.34 14.99 14.15
N ALA A 38 5.53 15.90 14.69
CA ALA A 38 4.25 16.29 14.12
C ALA A 38 4.38 16.78 12.67
N PHE A 39 3.25 16.89 11.95
CA PHE A 39 3.26 17.45 10.60
C PHE A 39 3.69 18.91 10.62
N GLN A 40 4.76 19.23 9.89
CA GLN A 40 5.38 20.55 9.83
C GLN A 40 5.83 20.86 8.41
N ALA A 41 6.11 22.13 8.13
CA ALA A 41 6.52 22.58 6.80
C ALA A 41 7.74 21.84 6.19
N PRO A 42 8.78 21.45 6.96
CA PRO A 42 9.90 20.66 6.42
C PRO A 42 9.46 19.32 5.81
N ASN A 43 8.35 18.77 6.30
CA ASN A 43 7.79 17.49 5.86
C ASN A 43 6.88 17.63 4.61
N ALA A 44 6.76 18.84 4.06
CA ALA A 44 5.85 19.14 2.95
C ALA A 44 6.15 18.31 1.69
N PHE A 45 7.42 17.96 1.42
CA PHE A 45 7.78 17.17 0.24
C PHE A 45 7.04 15.81 0.22
N ALA A 46 7.04 15.09 1.34
CA ALA A 46 6.39 13.77 1.43
C ALA A 46 4.87 13.89 1.50
N LEU A 47 4.37 14.85 2.31
CA LEU A 47 2.95 15.06 2.49
C LEU A 47 2.26 15.51 1.21
N LEU A 48 2.86 16.45 0.47
CA LEU A 48 2.35 16.93 -0.81
C LEU A 48 2.45 15.85 -1.89
N ALA A 49 3.54 15.07 -1.94
CA ALA A 49 3.67 13.96 -2.89
C ALA A 49 2.57 12.91 -2.68
N ARG A 50 2.24 12.59 -1.42
CA ARG A 50 1.10 11.72 -1.09
C ARG A 50 -0.23 12.34 -1.54
N ASP A 51 -0.47 13.60 -1.18
CA ASP A 51 -1.73 14.31 -1.50
C ASP A 51 -1.96 14.43 -3.01
N LYS A 52 -0.91 14.76 -3.77
CA LYS A 52 -0.95 14.86 -5.25
C LYS A 52 -0.97 13.50 -5.94
N GLY A 53 -0.79 12.40 -5.21
CA GLY A 53 -0.84 11.06 -5.78
C GLY A 53 0.44 10.60 -6.45
N TYR A 54 1.55 11.32 -6.33
CA TYR A 54 2.81 10.98 -7.01
C TYR A 54 3.33 9.59 -6.63
N PHE A 55 3.14 9.17 -5.38
CA PHE A 55 3.49 7.81 -4.96
C PHE A 55 2.61 6.75 -5.62
N ARG A 56 1.30 7.01 -5.71
CA ARG A 56 0.35 6.12 -6.38
C ARG A 56 0.67 6.01 -7.88
N ASP A 57 1.02 7.12 -8.52
CA ASP A 57 1.41 7.15 -9.93
C ASP A 57 2.73 6.41 -10.17
N ALA A 58 3.63 6.40 -9.17
CA ALA A 58 4.82 5.55 -9.13
C ALA A 58 4.53 4.08 -8.76
N GLY A 59 3.26 3.72 -8.53
CA GLY A 59 2.84 2.36 -8.21
C GLY A 59 3.14 1.92 -6.78
N ILE A 60 3.27 2.84 -5.82
CA ILE A 60 3.56 2.55 -4.40
C ILE A 60 2.48 3.18 -3.51
N ASP A 61 1.99 2.44 -2.53
CA ASP A 61 1.08 2.95 -1.50
C ASP A 61 1.87 3.43 -0.28
N VAL A 62 2.04 4.74 -0.13
CA VAL A 62 2.84 5.32 0.96
C VAL A 62 1.93 5.79 2.10
N GLN A 63 2.07 5.15 3.25
CA GLN A 63 1.52 5.64 4.52
C GLN A 63 2.56 6.56 5.18
N ILE A 64 2.13 7.77 5.56
CA ILE A 64 2.97 8.73 6.28
C ILE A 64 2.37 8.99 7.65
N ASP A 65 3.11 8.64 8.69
CA ASP A 65 2.74 8.84 10.09
C ASP A 65 3.62 9.93 10.73
N ARG A 66 3.08 10.62 11.75
CA ARG A 66 3.87 11.55 12.56
C ARG A 66 4.96 10.82 13.34
N GLY A 67 6.08 11.49 13.57
CA GLY A 67 7.13 11.05 14.46
C GLY A 67 6.89 11.34 15.93
N GLN A 68 7.73 10.71 16.75
CA GLN A 68 7.81 10.90 18.21
C GLN A 68 9.18 11.48 18.64
N GLY A 69 9.93 12.05 17.69
CA GLY A 69 11.26 12.64 17.86
C GLY A 69 12.27 12.06 16.87
N SER A 70 13.17 12.89 16.32
CA SER A 70 14.18 12.47 15.33
C SER A 70 15.01 11.27 15.78
N GLY A 71 15.36 11.19 17.07
CA GLY A 71 16.13 10.09 17.64
C GLY A 71 15.42 8.73 17.58
N GLY A 72 14.09 8.71 17.45
CA GLY A 72 13.31 7.48 17.32
C GLY A 72 13.32 6.88 15.92
N VAL A 73 13.60 7.67 14.88
CA VAL A 73 13.51 7.24 13.47
C VAL A 73 14.51 6.12 13.16
N PRO A 74 15.82 6.20 13.52
CA PRO A 74 16.76 5.11 13.26
C PRO A 74 16.39 3.81 13.96
N VAL A 75 15.89 3.89 15.19
CA VAL A 75 15.45 2.71 15.98
C VAL A 75 14.22 2.07 15.32
N ALA A 76 13.28 2.88 14.83
CA ALA A 76 12.08 2.39 14.17
C ALA A 76 12.37 1.69 12.83
N LEU A 77 13.34 2.20 12.07
CA LEU A 77 13.83 1.58 10.84
C LEU A 77 14.60 0.28 11.12
N ALA A 78 15.55 0.32 12.06
CA ALA A 78 16.31 -0.86 12.45
C ALA A 78 15.40 -1.96 13.03
N GLY A 79 14.34 -1.57 13.74
CA GLY A 79 13.33 -2.48 14.28
C GLY A 79 12.24 -2.91 13.27
N GLY A 80 12.28 -2.43 12.02
CA GLY A 80 11.33 -2.81 10.97
C GLY A 80 9.88 -2.33 11.21
N SER A 81 9.67 -1.39 12.12
CA SER A 81 8.36 -0.77 12.35
C SER A 81 7.98 0.21 11.23
N TYR A 82 8.99 0.77 10.56
CA TYR A 82 8.86 1.60 9.36
C TYR A 82 9.91 1.19 8.32
N ASP A 83 9.63 1.54 7.06
CA ASP A 83 10.48 1.19 5.92
C ASP A 83 11.35 2.39 5.48
N MET A 84 10.86 3.62 5.69
CA MET A 84 11.60 4.87 5.49
C MET A 84 11.27 5.90 6.58
N GLY A 85 12.12 6.90 6.73
CA GLY A 85 11.82 8.03 7.60
C GLY A 85 12.64 9.27 7.33
N TYR A 86 12.18 10.39 7.89
CA TYR A 86 12.84 11.70 7.89
C TYR A 86 13.11 12.11 9.35
N ALA A 87 14.29 12.62 9.65
CA ALA A 87 14.78 12.87 11.01
C ALA A 87 15.47 14.23 11.12
#